data_AF-A0A9P7VLX7-F1
#
_entry.id   AF-A0A9P7VLX7-F1
#
_cell.length_a   1.000
_cell.length_b   1.000
_cell.length_c   1.000
_cell.angle_alpha   90.00
_cell.angle_beta   90.00
_cell.angle_gamma   90.00
#
_symmetry.space_group_name_H-M   'P 1'
#
loop_
_entity.id
_entity.type
_entity.pdbx_description
1 polymer ?
#
loop_
_entity_poly.entity_id
_entity_poly.type
_entity_poly.pdbx_seq_one_letter_code
_entity_poly.pdbx_strand_id
1 'polypeptide(L)'
;MGPDENLASYFNRSAKDIHAYADRIEHGYARPALKTVKELLDEHPISFMFFLFFALLSFFPVLLFLGCSFFVTLSFVLFALSSALLVSGIFIFTFACILIFVLIMNFCIAALPTVALFSAYSVIRLLTLTRSGGRAGAAEWVDETKSFFFSSGSKKPPVKEDDEDIDGASNQSAGSVVVVENKERESTATSNGPEEPANGVKEED
;
A
#
# COMPACT_ATOMS: atom_id res chain seq x y z
N MET A 1 24.14 31.05 3.87
CA MET A 1 23.32 30.95 2.66
C MET A 1 22.12 30.11 3.00
N GLY A 2 21.05 30.76 3.43
CA GLY A 2 19.84 30.12 3.95
C GLY A 2 19.03 29.46 2.84
N PRO A 3 18.24 28.42 3.16
CA PRO A 3 17.32 27.77 2.21
C PRO A 3 16.33 28.76 1.57
N ASP A 4 16.02 29.86 2.26
CA ASP A 4 15.08 30.89 1.79
C ASP A 4 15.62 31.70 0.59
N GLU A 5 16.95 31.88 0.52
CA GLU A 5 17.62 32.60 -0.58
C GLU A 5 17.52 31.82 -1.90
N ASN A 6 17.54 30.49 -1.82
CA ASN A 6 17.39 29.61 -2.98
C ASN A 6 15.95 29.62 -3.53
N LEU A 7 14.94 29.60 -2.67
CA LEU A 7 13.53 29.68 -3.08
C LEU A 7 13.21 31.00 -3.79
N ALA A 8 13.72 32.12 -3.26
CA ALA A 8 13.56 33.44 -3.88
C ALA A 8 14.25 33.51 -5.26
N SER A 9 15.41 32.87 -5.41
CA SER A 9 16.12 32.74 -6.68
C SER A 9 15.32 31.97 -7.74
N TYR A 10 14.71 30.83 -7.38
CA TYR A 10 13.87 30.05 -8.30
C TYR A 10 12.62 30.82 -8.73
N PHE A 11 11.96 31.51 -7.81
CA PHE A 11 10.79 32.32 -8.14
C PHE A 11 11.15 33.47 -9.09
N ASN A 12 12.27 34.16 -8.83
CA ASN A 12 12.73 35.26 -9.69
C ASN A 12 13.13 34.76 -11.09
N ARG A 13 13.75 33.56 -11.18
CA ARG A 13 14.06 32.93 -12.46
C ARG A 13 12.79 32.54 -13.24
N SER A 14 11.84 31.89 -12.57
CA SER A 14 10.56 31.52 -13.20
C SER A 14 9.75 32.74 -13.62
N ALA A 15 9.73 33.80 -12.81
CA ALA A 15 9.05 35.05 -13.14
C ALA A 15 9.67 35.71 -14.38
N LYS A 16 11.01 35.73 -14.48
CA LYS A 16 11.72 36.24 -15.67
C LYS A 16 11.40 35.43 -16.93
N ASP A 17 11.33 34.10 -16.83
CA ASP A 17 10.99 33.24 -17.96
C ASP A 17 9.54 33.45 -18.42
N ILE A 18 8.60 33.57 -17.47
CA ILE A 18 7.19 33.89 -17.77
C ILE A 18 7.07 35.27 -18.42
N HIS A 19 7.79 36.27 -17.92
CA HIS A 19 7.81 37.62 -18.51
C HIS A 19 8.40 37.62 -19.92
N ALA A 20 9.53 36.94 -20.14
CA ALA A 20 10.13 36.84 -21.47
C ALA A 20 9.20 36.11 -22.47
N TYR A 21 8.46 35.10 -22.02
CA TYR A 21 7.47 34.41 -22.83
C TYR A 21 6.24 35.27 -23.12
N ALA A 22 5.74 35.98 -22.11
CA ALA A 22 4.62 36.92 -22.24
C ALA A 22 4.97 38.06 -23.21
N ASP A 23 6.17 38.65 -23.11
CA ASP A 23 6.65 39.69 -24.01
C ASP A 23 6.70 39.20 -25.46
N ARG A 24 7.16 37.96 -25.67
CA ARG A 24 7.24 37.34 -26.99
C ARG A 24 5.86 37.06 -27.59
N ILE A 25 4.88 36.68 -26.77
CA ILE A 25 3.49 36.52 -27.22
C ILE A 25 2.87 37.89 -27.50
N GLU A 26 3.08 38.87 -26.63
CA GLU A 26 2.51 40.19 -26.79
C GLU A 26 2.99 40.82 -28.10
N HIS A 27 4.29 40.79 -28.35
CA HIS A 27 4.88 41.39 -29.54
C HIS A 27 4.67 40.54 -30.79
N GLY A 28 4.72 39.21 -30.67
CA GLY A 28 4.64 38.29 -31.81
C GLY A 28 3.21 38.03 -32.31
N TYR A 29 2.22 38.05 -31.41
CA TYR A 29 0.85 37.64 -31.75
C TYR A 29 -0.20 38.68 -31.34
N ALA A 30 -0.12 39.21 -30.12
CA ALA A 30 -1.18 40.09 -29.62
C ALA A 30 -1.21 41.44 -30.35
N ARG A 31 -0.07 42.12 -30.47
CA ARG A 31 0.04 43.42 -31.15
C ARG A 31 -0.35 43.37 -32.63
N PRO A 32 0.15 42.43 -33.46
CA PRO A 32 -0.26 42.38 -34.86
C PRO A 32 -1.75 42.01 -35.01
N ALA A 33 -2.27 41.06 -34.22
CA ALA A 33 -3.68 40.69 -34.27
C ALA A 33 -4.60 41.87 -33.91
N LEU A 34 -4.27 42.64 -32.87
CA LEU A 34 -5.03 43.83 -32.49
C LEU A 34 -5.00 44.91 -33.57
N LYS A 35 -3.86 45.09 -34.26
CA LYS A 35 -3.76 46.04 -35.38
C LYS A 35 -4.66 45.60 -36.54
N THR A 36 -4.63 44.33 -36.92
CA THR A 36 -5.50 43.79 -37.98
C THR A 36 -6.97 43.88 -37.61
N VAL A 37 -7.33 43.57 -36.36
CA VAL A 37 -8.70 43.73 -35.87
C VAL A 37 -9.16 45.19 -35.96
N LYS A 38 -8.31 46.13 -35.57
CA LYS A 38 -8.63 47.56 -35.65
C LYS A 38 -8.82 48.03 -37.09
N GLU A 39 -7.95 47.60 -37.99
CA GLU A 39 -8.02 47.92 -39.43
C GLU A 39 -9.31 47.37 -40.06
N LEU A 40 -9.67 46.11 -39.76
CA LEU A 40 -10.92 45.49 -40.22
C LEU A 40 -12.18 46.17 -39.64
N LEU A 41 -12.09 46.68 -38.41
CA LEU A 41 -13.19 47.39 -37.77
C LEU A 41 -13.41 48.78 -38.38
N ASP A 42 -12.33 49.47 -38.76
CA ASP A 42 -12.40 50.78 -39.43
C ASP A 42 -12.93 50.64 -40.87
N GLU A 43 -12.60 49.55 -41.58
CA GLU A 43 -13.05 49.34 -42.96
C GLU A 43 -14.51 48.86 -43.05
N HIS A 44 -14.92 47.89 -42.21
CA HIS A 44 -16.26 47.29 -42.24
C HIS A 44 -16.84 46.99 -40.84
N PRO A 45 -17.27 48.02 -40.09
CA PRO A 45 -17.66 47.88 -38.68
C PRO A 45 -18.88 46.97 -38.46
N ILE A 46 -19.86 47.02 -39.36
CA ILE A 46 -21.12 46.27 -39.23
C ILE A 46 -20.89 44.77 -39.42
N SER A 47 -20.19 44.39 -40.50
CA SER A 47 -19.89 42.98 -40.79
C SER A 47 -18.99 42.38 -39.72
N PHE A 48 -17.97 43.12 -39.26
CA PHE A 48 -17.07 42.66 -38.22
C PHE A 48 -17.80 42.39 -36.90
N MET A 49 -18.65 43.31 -36.44
CA MET A 49 -19.45 43.10 -35.22
C MET A 49 -20.37 41.90 -35.35
N PHE A 50 -21.02 41.71 -36.51
CA PHE A 50 -21.85 40.52 -36.75
C PHE A 50 -21.04 39.23 -36.60
N PHE A 51 -19.87 39.13 -37.23
CA PHE A 51 -19.00 37.94 -37.10
C PHE A 51 -18.50 37.74 -35.67
N LEU A 52 -18.18 38.83 -34.95
CA LEU A 52 -17.73 38.75 -33.56
C LEU A 52 -18.84 38.19 -32.66
N PHE A 53 -20.05 38.73 -32.75
CA PHE A 53 -21.20 38.22 -32.00
C PHE A 53 -21.55 36.79 -32.43
N PHE A 54 -21.59 36.50 -33.73
CA PHE A 54 -21.82 35.15 -34.24
C PHE A 54 -20.79 34.15 -33.71
N ALA A 55 -19.51 34.52 -33.68
CA ALA A 55 -18.44 33.70 -33.14
C ALA A 55 -18.61 33.49 -31.62
N LEU A 56 -18.90 34.54 -30.86
CA LEU A 56 -19.17 34.44 -29.41
C LEU A 56 -20.38 33.54 -29.11
N LEU A 57 -21.48 33.76 -29.82
CA LEU A 57 -22.73 32.99 -29.69
C LEU A 57 -22.57 31.55 -30.17
N SER A 58 -21.71 31.29 -31.16
CA SER A 58 -21.39 29.93 -31.64
C SER A 58 -20.35 29.23 -30.78
N PHE A 59 -19.48 29.95 -30.08
CA PHE A 59 -18.46 29.37 -29.22
C PHE A 59 -19.07 28.82 -27.92
N PHE A 60 -20.09 29.50 -27.39
CA PHE A 60 -20.81 29.05 -26.20
C PHE A 60 -21.39 27.62 -26.31
N PRO A 61 -22.18 27.26 -27.34
CA PRO A 61 -22.70 25.90 -27.48
C PRO A 61 -21.59 24.86 -27.73
N VAL A 62 -20.50 25.23 -28.40
CA VAL A 62 -19.35 24.32 -28.61
C VAL A 62 -18.65 24.03 -27.28
N LEU A 63 -18.40 25.05 -26.45
CA LEU A 63 -17.85 24.87 -25.11
C LEU A 63 -18.77 24.03 -24.22
N LEU A 64 -20.08 24.30 -24.27
CA LEU A 64 -21.06 23.57 -23.47
C LEU A 64 -21.09 22.10 -23.91
N PHE A 65 -21.09 21.83 -25.21
CA PHE A 65 -21.00 20.47 -25.75
C PHE A 65 -19.71 19.77 -25.30
N LEU A 66 -18.57 20.44 -25.40
CA LEU A 66 -17.28 19.87 -24.99
C LEU A 66 -17.24 19.59 -23.47
N GLY A 67 -17.74 20.53 -22.67
CA GLY A 67 -17.85 20.39 -21.22
C GLY A 67 -18.77 19.25 -20.82
N CYS A 68 -19.96 19.17 -21.41
CA CYS A 68 -20.90 18.06 -21.19
C CYS A 68 -20.30 16.72 -21.64
N SER A 69 -19.66 16.65 -22.80
CA SER A 69 -19.01 15.43 -23.29
C SER A 69 -17.92 14.95 -22.35
N PHE A 70 -17.06 15.86 -21.88
CA PHE A 70 -16.02 15.56 -20.91
C PHE A 70 -16.63 15.11 -19.57
N PHE A 71 -17.64 15.80 -19.08
CA PHE A 71 -18.33 15.49 -17.84
C PHE A 71 -18.99 14.11 -17.87
N VAL A 72 -19.68 13.76 -18.96
CA VAL A 72 -20.31 12.45 -19.16
C VAL A 72 -19.26 11.35 -19.19
N THR A 73 -18.17 11.56 -19.95
CA THR A 73 -17.06 10.60 -20.03
C THR A 73 -16.43 10.35 -18.66
N LEU A 74 -16.13 11.43 -17.93
CA LEU A 74 -15.54 11.36 -16.59
C LEU A 74 -16.49 10.67 -15.60
N SER A 75 -17.79 10.99 -15.65
CA SER A 75 -18.80 10.37 -14.80
C SER A 75 -18.88 8.87 -15.05
N PHE A 76 -18.82 8.43 -16.31
CA PHE A 76 -18.84 7.02 -16.65
C PHE A 76 -17.60 6.28 -16.14
N VAL A 77 -16.41 6.88 -16.27
CA VAL A 77 -15.16 6.32 -15.75
C VAL A 77 -15.19 6.20 -14.23
N LEU A 78 -15.63 7.26 -13.52
CA LEU A 78 -15.74 7.23 -12.06
C LEU A 78 -16.77 6.20 -11.58
N PHE A 79 -17.90 6.09 -12.28
CA PHE A 79 -18.92 5.10 -11.98
C PHE A 79 -18.42 3.67 -12.21
N ALA A 80 -17.74 3.41 -13.32
CA ALA A 80 -17.11 2.13 -13.61
C ALA A 80 -16.05 1.77 -12.55
N LEU A 81 -15.21 2.73 -12.16
CA LEU A 81 -14.19 2.51 -11.14
C LEU A 81 -14.81 2.23 -9.77
N SER A 82 -15.81 3.02 -9.37
CA SER A 82 -16.53 2.86 -8.11
C SER A 82 -17.23 1.51 -8.01
N SER A 83 -17.94 1.11 -9.07
CA SER A 83 -18.60 -0.20 -9.13
C SER A 83 -17.60 -1.35 -9.12
N ALA A 84 -16.48 -1.26 -9.85
CA ALA A 84 -15.43 -2.27 -9.82
C ALA A 84 -14.82 -2.42 -8.41
N LEU A 85 -14.55 -1.32 -7.72
CA LEU A 85 -14.03 -1.33 -6.35
C LEU A 85 -15.04 -1.92 -5.36
N LEU A 86 -16.33 -1.59 -5.47
CA LEU A 86 -17.38 -2.17 -4.64
C LEU A 86 -17.48 -3.67 -4.83
N VAL A 87 -17.54 -4.13 -6.09
CA VAL A 87 -17.64 -5.55 -6.42
C VAL A 87 -16.40 -6.30 -5.89
N SER A 88 -15.20 -5.78 -6.16
CA SER A 88 -13.95 -6.34 -5.64
C SER A 88 -13.94 -6.41 -4.11
N GLY A 89 -14.34 -5.33 -3.44
CA GLY A 89 -14.43 -5.27 -1.98
C GLY A 89 -15.38 -6.30 -1.39
N ILE A 90 -16.56 -6.50 -2.00
CA ILE A 90 -17.53 -7.52 -1.58
C ILE A 90 -16.93 -8.93 -1.69
N PHE A 91 -16.24 -9.23 -2.80
CA PHE A 91 -15.59 -10.53 -2.98
C PHE A 91 -14.49 -10.75 -1.95
N ILE A 92 -13.58 -9.80 -1.78
CA ILE A 92 -12.49 -9.88 -0.80
C ILE A 92 -13.06 -10.10 0.61
N PHE A 93 -14.09 -9.32 0.98
CA PHE A 93 -14.73 -9.46 2.29
C PHE A 93 -15.39 -10.84 2.46
N THR A 94 -16.09 -11.32 1.43
CA THR A 94 -16.74 -12.64 1.46
C THR A 94 -15.70 -13.77 1.61
N PHE A 95 -14.61 -13.72 0.86
CA PHE A 95 -13.52 -14.68 0.98
C PHE A 95 -12.84 -14.61 2.36
N ALA A 96 -12.64 -13.41 2.90
CA ALA A 96 -12.11 -13.23 4.25
C ALA A 96 -13.03 -13.86 5.31
N CYS A 97 -14.35 -13.65 5.21
CA CYS A 97 -15.33 -14.28 6.11
C CYS A 97 -15.30 -15.81 6.01
N ILE A 98 -15.25 -16.36 4.80
CA ILE A 98 -15.14 -17.82 4.59
C ILE A 98 -13.86 -18.34 5.22
N LEU A 99 -12.73 -17.65 5.01
CA LEU A 99 -11.44 -18.04 5.56
C LEU A 99 -11.45 -18.03 7.09
N ILE A 100 -11.99 -16.98 7.71
CA ILE A 100 -12.16 -16.89 9.17
C ILE A 100 -13.03 -18.04 9.67
N PHE A 101 -14.14 -18.34 8.99
CA PHE A 101 -15.02 -19.43 9.37
C PHE A 101 -14.32 -20.79 9.32
N VAL A 102 -13.57 -21.05 8.24
CA VAL A 102 -12.77 -22.27 8.08
C VAL A 102 -11.68 -22.36 9.16
N LEU A 103 -11.00 -21.26 9.47
CA LEU A 103 -10.01 -21.21 10.55
C LEU A 103 -10.63 -21.55 11.91
N ILE A 104 -11.80 -20.99 12.22
CA ILE A 104 -12.51 -21.28 13.47
C ILE A 104 -12.91 -22.77 13.52
N MET A 105 -13.48 -23.30 12.44
CA MET A 105 -13.83 -24.72 12.37
C MET A 105 -12.61 -25.62 12.54
N ASN A 106 -11.51 -25.30 11.86
CA ASN A 106 -10.27 -26.04 11.97
C ASN A 106 -9.69 -25.95 13.38
N PHE A 107 -9.76 -24.77 14.01
CA PHE A 107 -9.37 -24.57 15.40
C PHE A 107 -10.20 -25.44 16.34
N CYS A 108 -11.52 -25.50 16.17
CA CYS A 108 -12.39 -26.37 16.97
C CYS A 108 -12.04 -27.86 16.76
N ILE A 109 -11.85 -28.28 15.51
CA ILE A 109 -11.48 -29.66 15.16
C ILE A 109 -10.12 -30.03 15.76
N ALA A 110 -9.16 -29.10 15.82
CA ALA A 110 -7.86 -29.33 16.44
C ALA A 110 -7.92 -29.25 17.98
N ALA A 111 -8.75 -28.37 18.53
CA ALA A 111 -8.89 -28.17 19.98
C ALA A 111 -9.53 -29.39 20.65
N LEU A 112 -10.58 -29.98 20.08
CA LEU A 112 -11.26 -31.16 20.64
C LEU A 112 -10.32 -32.34 20.95
N PRO A 113 -9.51 -32.87 20.00
CA PRO A 113 -8.58 -33.95 20.28
C PRO A 113 -7.44 -33.50 21.19
N THR A 114 -7.00 -32.24 21.11
CA THR A 114 -5.95 -31.72 22.01
C THR A 114 -6.43 -31.72 23.46
N VAL A 115 -7.65 -31.23 23.72
CA VAL A 115 -8.27 -31.25 25.04
C VAL A 115 -8.59 -32.67 25.48
N ALA A 116 -9.04 -33.55 24.58
CA ALA A 116 -9.29 -34.96 24.88
C ALA A 116 -8.01 -35.70 25.27
N LEU A 117 -6.91 -35.53 24.51
CA LEU A 117 -5.61 -36.12 24.82
C LEU A 117 -5.02 -35.54 26.11
N PHE A 118 -5.11 -34.22 26.29
CA PHE A 118 -4.65 -33.56 27.51
C PHE A 118 -5.41 -34.06 28.74
N SER A 119 -6.74 -34.12 28.67
CA SER A 119 -7.57 -34.63 29.77
C SER A 119 -7.33 -36.11 30.04
N ALA A 120 -7.23 -36.96 29.01
CA ALA A 120 -6.90 -38.38 29.17
C ALA A 120 -5.53 -38.58 29.82
N TYR A 121 -4.51 -37.82 29.37
CA TYR A 121 -3.18 -37.84 29.96
C TYR A 121 -3.21 -37.40 31.43
N SER A 122 -3.90 -36.31 31.76
CA SER A 122 -4.07 -35.83 33.13
C SER A 122 -4.73 -36.88 34.02
N VAL A 123 -5.78 -37.56 33.54
CA VAL A 123 -6.48 -38.63 34.30
C VAL A 123 -5.58 -39.84 34.52
N ILE A 124 -4.89 -40.31 33.47
CA ILE A 124 -3.96 -41.46 33.58
C ILE A 124 -2.85 -41.14 34.58
N ARG A 125 -2.28 -39.92 34.52
CA ARG A 125 -1.22 -39.49 35.44
C ARG A 125 -1.70 -39.28 36.87
N LEU A 126 -2.91 -38.76 37.05
CA LEU A 126 -3.53 -38.67 38.38
C LEU A 126 -3.75 -40.07 38.97
N LEU A 127 -4.24 -41.03 38.17
CA LEU A 127 -4.44 -42.40 38.59
C LEU A 127 -3.13 -43.09 38.96
N THR A 128 -2.05 -42.87 38.21
CA THR A 128 -0.74 -43.46 38.53
C THR A 128 -0.18 -42.88 39.83
N LEU A 129 -0.22 -41.56 40.04
CA LEU A 129 0.23 -40.92 41.29
C LEU A 129 -0.63 -41.32 42.50
N THR A 130 -1.95 -41.43 42.33
CA THR A 130 -2.85 -41.84 43.42
C THR A 130 -2.61 -43.30 43.81
N ARG A 131 -2.29 -44.16 42.83
CA ARG A 131 -1.99 -45.57 43.09
C ARG A 131 -0.64 -45.78 43.79
N SER A 132 0.36 -44.92 43.53
CA SER A 132 1.68 -45.01 44.18
C SER A 132 1.77 -44.27 45.51
N GLY A 133 1.07 -43.14 45.68
CA GLY A 133 1.21 -42.23 46.83
C GLY A 133 -0.07 -41.92 47.61
N GLY A 134 -1.20 -42.54 47.27
CA GLY A 134 -2.48 -42.32 47.96
C GLY A 134 -2.95 -40.85 47.90
N ARG A 135 -3.34 -40.29 49.05
CA ARG A 135 -3.83 -38.90 49.16
C ARG A 135 -2.73 -37.84 48.93
N ALA A 136 -1.47 -38.18 49.19
CA ALA A 136 -0.36 -37.24 48.98
C ALA A 136 -0.09 -37.00 47.49
N GLY A 137 -0.23 -38.04 46.65
CA GLY A 137 -0.01 -37.93 45.20
C GLY A 137 -1.00 -36.99 44.49
N ALA A 138 -2.23 -36.84 45.01
CA ALA A 138 -3.19 -35.88 44.47
C ALA A 138 -2.79 -34.42 44.77
N ALA A 139 -2.24 -34.15 45.95
CA ALA A 139 -1.76 -32.82 46.31
C ALA A 139 -0.52 -32.43 45.49
N GLU A 140 0.39 -33.38 45.27
CA GLU A 140 1.60 -33.18 44.44
C GLU A 140 1.25 -32.91 42.97
N TRP A 141 0.25 -33.61 42.41
CA TRP A 141 -0.24 -33.33 41.05
C TRP A 141 -0.84 -31.91 40.89
N VAL A 142 -1.59 -31.43 41.89
CA VAL A 142 -2.16 -30.07 41.86
C VAL A 142 -1.05 -29.03 41.89
N ASP A 143 -0.02 -29.22 42.71
CA ASP A 143 1.11 -28.29 42.79
C ASP A 143 1.96 -28.31 41.51
N GLU A 144 2.16 -29.47 40.90
CA GLU A 144 2.80 -29.61 39.58
C GLU A 144 1.98 -28.94 38.48
N THR A 145 0.65 -29.09 38.47
CA THR A 145 -0.22 -28.46 37.46
C THR A 145 -0.28 -26.94 37.63
N LYS A 146 -0.35 -26.47 38.89
CA LYS A 146 -0.35 -25.05 39.22
C LYS A 146 0.99 -24.41 38.84
N SER A 147 2.11 -25.06 39.13
CA SER A 147 3.43 -24.57 38.71
C SER A 147 3.54 -24.52 37.19
N PHE A 148 3.01 -25.49 36.43
CA PHE A 148 3.01 -25.42 34.95
C PHE A 148 2.23 -24.21 34.39
N PHE A 149 1.07 -23.87 34.95
CA PHE A 149 0.27 -22.73 34.47
C PHE A 149 0.77 -21.37 34.96
N PHE A 150 1.30 -21.29 36.18
CA PHE A 150 1.72 -20.02 36.79
C PHE A 150 3.23 -19.73 36.67
N SER A 151 4.07 -20.72 36.37
CA SER A 151 5.53 -20.53 36.20
C SER A 151 5.92 -19.90 34.85
N SER A 152 5.02 -19.91 33.86
CA SER A 152 5.33 -19.39 32.52
C SER A 152 5.63 -17.87 32.46
N GLY A 153 5.42 -17.13 33.55
CA GLY A 153 5.63 -15.67 33.61
C GLY A 153 6.89 -15.19 34.34
N SER A 154 7.69 -16.06 34.97
CA SER A 154 8.78 -15.61 35.84
C SER A 154 10.13 -16.23 35.46
N LYS A 155 10.60 -15.97 34.24
CA LYS A 155 12.03 -15.99 33.96
C LYS A 155 12.60 -14.63 34.36
N LYS A 156 12.85 -14.43 35.66
CA LYS A 156 13.85 -13.43 36.08
C LYS A 156 15.21 -13.96 35.57
N PRO A 157 15.93 -13.25 34.69
CA PRO A 157 17.30 -13.61 34.39
C PRO A 157 18.10 -13.54 35.70
N PRO A 158 19.06 -14.46 35.93
CA PRO A 158 19.95 -14.34 37.07
C PRO A 158 20.74 -13.04 36.90
N VAL A 159 20.42 -12.05 37.72
CA VAL A 159 21.32 -10.92 37.99
C VAL A 159 22.54 -11.56 38.63
N LYS A 160 23.65 -11.56 37.87
CA LYS A 160 24.96 -11.84 38.43
C LYS A 160 25.31 -10.67 39.33
N GLU A 161 25.08 -10.84 40.63
CA GLU A 161 25.80 -10.09 41.66
C GLU A 161 27.16 -10.76 41.78
N ASP A 162 28.10 -10.35 40.93
CA ASP A 162 29.52 -10.60 41.11
C ASP A 162 30.15 -9.23 41.40
N ASP A 163 29.99 -8.76 42.64
CA ASP A 163 30.93 -7.83 43.25
C ASP A 163 32.06 -8.69 43.85
N GLU A 164 33.28 -8.56 43.32
CA GLU A 164 34.50 -8.34 44.12
C GLU A 164 35.74 -8.22 43.20
N ASP A 165 36.20 -6.97 43.07
CA ASP A 165 37.56 -6.44 42.92
C ASP A 165 38.73 -7.41 42.62
N ILE A 166 39.30 -7.32 41.42
CA ILE A 166 40.76 -7.45 41.20
C ILE A 166 41.22 -6.47 40.11
N ASP A 167 41.98 -5.45 40.53
CA ASP A 167 42.81 -4.58 39.71
C ASP A 167 43.84 -5.38 38.88
N GLY A 168 43.96 -5.09 37.58
CA GLY A 168 45.01 -5.72 36.77
C GLY A 168 45.01 -5.31 35.30
N ALA A 169 45.86 -4.36 34.97
CA ALA A 169 46.00 -3.75 33.66
C ALA A 169 46.35 -4.70 32.49
N SER A 170 45.92 -4.27 31.29
CA SER A 170 46.53 -4.48 29.97
C SER A 170 46.59 -5.90 29.39
N ASN A 171 45.81 -6.16 28.33
CA ASN A 171 46.35 -6.12 26.96
C ASN A 171 45.28 -6.41 25.91
N GLN A 172 45.25 -5.53 24.90
CA GLN A 172 44.60 -5.75 23.62
C GLN A 172 45.14 -7.02 22.95
N SER A 173 44.25 -7.88 22.44
CA SER A 173 44.55 -8.64 21.23
C SER A 173 43.27 -8.99 20.50
N ALA A 174 43.19 -8.47 19.28
CA ALA A 174 42.14 -8.69 18.32
C ALA A 174 42.01 -10.17 17.92
N GLY A 175 40.77 -10.63 17.76
CA GLY A 175 40.41 -11.91 17.16
C GLY A 175 38.91 -11.89 16.82
N SER A 176 38.54 -11.17 15.75
CA SER A 176 38.08 -11.78 14.50
C SER A 176 36.89 -12.72 14.70
N VAL A 177 35.68 -12.13 14.73
CA VAL A 177 34.43 -12.87 14.57
C VAL A 177 34.00 -12.75 13.11
N VAL A 178 34.15 -13.86 12.41
CA VAL A 178 33.65 -14.12 11.06
C VAL A 178 32.13 -14.20 11.12
N VAL A 179 31.43 -13.14 10.68
CA VAL A 179 30.00 -13.23 10.36
C VAL A 179 29.88 -13.65 8.90
N VAL A 180 29.31 -14.83 8.73
CA VAL A 180 29.08 -15.55 7.47
C VAL A 180 28.18 -14.74 6.56
N GLU A 181 28.73 -14.37 5.41
CA GLU A 181 28.06 -13.90 4.21
C GLU A 181 27.20 -15.04 3.65
N ASN A 182 25.87 -14.96 3.82
CA ASN A 182 24.96 -15.95 3.28
C ASN A 182 24.57 -15.57 1.84
N LYS A 183 25.27 -16.25 0.95
CA LYS A 183 25.20 -16.25 -0.51
C LYS A 183 23.78 -16.42 -1.06
N GLU A 184 23.52 -15.63 -2.11
CA GLU A 184 22.41 -15.71 -3.05
C GLU A 184 21.97 -17.14 -3.38
N ARG A 185 20.67 -17.38 -3.32
CA ARG A 185 20.01 -18.33 -4.22
C ARG A 185 19.12 -17.56 -5.18
N GLU A 186 19.76 -17.18 -6.27
CA GLU A 186 19.24 -17.18 -7.62
C GLU A 186 18.29 -18.38 -7.82
N SER A 187 17.04 -18.10 -8.18
CA SER A 187 16.12 -19.08 -8.76
C SER A 187 15.34 -18.39 -9.87
N THR A 188 16.07 -18.19 -10.96
CA THR A 188 15.59 -18.12 -12.33
C THR A 188 14.85 -19.43 -12.65
N ALA A 189 13.52 -19.39 -12.63
CA ALA A 189 12.69 -20.42 -13.26
C ALA A 189 11.87 -19.75 -14.36
N THR A 190 12.55 -19.55 -15.49
CA THR A 190 11.95 -19.42 -16.81
C THR A 190 11.09 -20.66 -17.07
N SER A 191 9.78 -20.50 -17.19
CA SER A 191 8.89 -21.53 -17.73
C SER A 191 8.02 -20.93 -18.82
N ASN A 192 8.57 -20.97 -20.03
CA ASN A 192 7.92 -21.29 -21.30
C ASN A 192 6.43 -20.99 -21.42
N GLY A 193 6.12 -20.01 -22.28
CA GLY A 193 4.86 -19.99 -23.00
C GLY A 193 4.76 -21.15 -24.00
N PRO A 194 3.54 -21.42 -24.47
CA PRO A 194 3.32 -21.84 -25.84
C PRO A 194 2.61 -20.73 -26.63
N GLU A 195 3.18 -20.44 -27.78
CA GLU A 195 2.54 -19.82 -28.93
C GLU A 195 1.31 -20.62 -29.43
N GLU A 196 0.57 -19.93 -30.32
CA GLU A 196 -0.33 -20.45 -31.37
C GLU A 196 -1.84 -20.68 -31.07
N PRO A 197 -2.72 -20.58 -32.10
CA PRO A 197 -2.67 -19.77 -33.32
C PRO A 197 -3.90 -18.87 -33.52
N ALA A 198 -3.73 -17.94 -34.47
CA ALA A 198 -4.77 -17.23 -35.17
C ALA A 198 -5.89 -18.15 -35.67
N ASN A 199 -7.14 -17.80 -35.37
CA ASN A 199 -8.29 -18.33 -36.07
C ASN A 199 -8.91 -17.21 -36.90
N GLY A 200 -8.86 -17.39 -38.21
CA GLY A 200 -9.51 -16.54 -39.18
C GLY A 200 -10.92 -17.00 -39.52
N VAL A 201 -11.59 -16.12 -40.28
CA VAL A 201 -12.61 -16.41 -41.28
C VAL A 201 -14.01 -16.81 -40.80
N LYS A 202 -14.96 -15.92 -41.08
CA LYS A 202 -16.23 -16.09 -41.84
C LYS A 202 -16.93 -14.72 -41.81
N GLU A 203 -16.96 -13.91 -42.87
CA GLU A 203 -17.72 -14.08 -44.12
C GLU A 203 -19.02 -14.86 -43.91
N GLU A 204 -20.15 -14.13 -43.85
CA GLU A 204 -21.46 -14.54 -44.38
C GLU A 204 -22.41 -13.32 -44.32
N ASP A 205 -22.79 -12.86 -45.52
CA ASP A 205 -23.98 -12.13 -46.00
C ASP A 205 -24.46 -10.80 -45.36
#